data_AF-A0AA88HRY1-F1
#
_entry.id   AF-A0AA88HRY1-F1
#
_cell.length_a   1.000
_cell.length_b   1.000
_cell.length_c   1.000
_cell.angle_alpha   90.00
_cell.angle_beta   90.00
_cell.angle_gamma   90.00
#
_symmetry.space_group_name_H-M   'P 1'
#
loop_
_entity.id
_entity.type
_entity.pdbx_description
1 polymer ?
#
loop_
_entity_poly.entity_id
_entity_poly.type
_entity_poly.pdbx_seq_one_letter_code
_entity_poly.pdbx_strand_id
1 'polypeptide(L)'
;MPSKPQLFYMVASRTTPIIGLKSSQELNLVKLILNIEAKIQTDQSTNTPKGYEDVFEGIGMLSGDCEIHQKENATPTVHLARKVPIAMRDKIKNELVHLEELGIIESHCSY
;
A
#
# COMPACT_ATOMS: atom_id res chain seq x y z
N MET A 1 1.94 34.09 35.99
CA MET A 1 0.57 34.22 36.56
C MET A 1 -0.14 32.88 36.40
N PRO A 2 -0.85 32.37 37.41
CA PRO A 2 -1.56 31.11 37.28
C PRO A 2 -2.68 31.25 36.23
N SER A 3 -2.72 30.31 35.28
CA SER A 3 -3.73 30.27 34.22
C SER A 3 -5.09 29.90 34.81
N LYS A 4 -6.11 30.74 34.63
CA LYS A 4 -7.49 30.39 34.96
C LYS A 4 -7.92 29.19 34.10
N PRO A 5 -8.72 28.23 34.63
CA PRO A 5 -9.26 27.14 33.84
C PRO A 5 -10.17 27.71 32.75
N GLN A 6 -9.96 27.29 31.50
CA GLN A 6 -10.74 27.71 30.36
C GLN A 6 -11.69 26.57 29.95
N LEU A 7 -12.98 26.88 29.87
CA LEU A 7 -14.02 25.93 29.48
C LEU A 7 -14.09 25.88 27.94
N PHE A 8 -13.90 24.69 27.37
CA PHE A 8 -14.01 24.45 25.94
C PHE A 8 -15.23 23.58 25.64
N TYR A 9 -15.99 23.96 24.62
CA TYR A 9 -17.09 23.17 24.08
C TYR A 9 -16.67 22.56 22.76
N MET A 10 -16.65 21.24 22.67
CA MET A 10 -16.40 20.54 21.41
C MET A 10 -17.72 20.37 20.67
N VAL A 11 -17.78 20.88 19.44
CA VAL A 11 -18.93 20.73 18.55
C VAL A 11 -18.51 19.90 17.35
N ALA A 12 -19.15 18.74 17.17
CA ALA A 12 -18.94 17.88 16.02
C ALA A 12 -19.64 18.46 14.78
N SER A 13 -19.04 19.48 14.17
CA SER A 13 -19.52 20.09 12.93
C SER A 13 -18.39 20.19 11.92
N ARG A 14 -18.69 19.94 10.64
CA ARG A 14 -17.72 20.13 9.54
C ARG A 14 -17.77 21.59 9.07
N THR A 15 -17.23 22.49 9.88
CA THR A 15 -17.20 23.93 9.60
C THR A 15 -15.77 24.47 9.60
N THR A 16 -15.54 25.56 8.88
CA THR A 16 -14.26 26.27 8.92
C THR A 16 -14.18 27.05 10.24
N PRO A 17 -13.12 26.89 11.05
CA PRO A 17 -12.98 27.65 12.28
C PRO A 17 -12.82 29.14 11.97
N ILE A 18 -13.47 29.99 12.77
CA ILE A 18 -13.38 31.45 12.63
C ILE A 18 -11.95 31.93 12.90
N ILE A 19 -11.23 31.26 13.80
CA ILE A 19 -9.87 31.60 14.22
C ILE A 19 -8.93 30.47 13.79
N GLY A 20 -7.92 30.81 12.99
CA GLY A 20 -6.87 29.87 12.59
C GLY A 20 -5.91 29.53 13.74
N LEU A 21 -5.07 28.51 13.52
CA LEU A 21 -4.09 28.03 14.50
C LEU A 21 -3.16 29.16 14.99
N LYS A 22 -2.59 29.93 14.05
CA LYS A 22 -1.64 31.02 14.36
C LYS A 22 -2.27 32.06 15.31
N SER A 23 -3.45 32.57 14.97
CA SER A 23 -4.15 33.55 15.79
C SER A 23 -4.58 32.97 17.15
N SER A 24 -4.95 31.69 17.20
CA SER A 24 -5.27 31.01 18.47
C SER A 24 -4.07 30.91 19.42
N GLN A 25 -2.86 30.77 18.87
CA GLN A 25 -1.60 30.77 19.64
C GLN A 25 -1.23 32.19 20.11
N GLU A 26 -1.31 33.18 19.23
CA GLU A 26 -1.02 34.59 19.55
C GLU A 26 -1.95 35.15 20.63
N LEU A 27 -3.22 34.75 20.60
CA LEU A 27 -4.23 35.12 21.62
C LEU A 27 -4.13 34.28 22.90
N ASN A 28 -3.16 33.37 23.01
CA ASN A 28 -3.00 32.42 24.14
C ASN A 28 -4.28 31.60 24.45
N LEU A 29 -5.14 31.37 23.45
CA LEU A 29 -6.33 30.51 23.58
C LEU A 29 -5.94 29.03 23.59
N VAL A 30 -4.90 28.68 22.82
CA VAL A 30 -4.38 27.33 22.70
C VAL A 30 -2.86 27.37 22.80
N LYS A 31 -2.29 26.55 23.69
CA LYS A 31 -0.86 26.32 23.77
C LYS A 31 -0.55 24.93 23.25
N LEU A 32 0.19 24.84 22.14
CA LEU A 32 0.67 23.56 21.63
C LEU A 32 1.91 23.15 22.41
N ILE A 33 1.81 22.11 23.22
CA ILE A 33 2.95 21.52 23.92
C ILE A 33 3.43 20.34 23.08
N LEU A 34 4.43 20.59 22.22
CA LEU A 34 5.11 19.54 21.46
C LEU A 34 6.20 18.91 22.33
N ASN A 35 5.79 18.09 23.31
CA ASN A 35 6.74 17.27 24.06
C ASN A 35 7.06 16.01 23.24
N ILE A 36 8.17 16.04 22.50
CA ILE A 36 8.69 14.84 21.86
C ILE A 36 9.64 14.19 22.86
N GLU A 37 9.11 13.35 23.74
CA GLU A 37 9.91 12.31 24.37
C GLU A 37 10.22 11.27 23.31
N ALA A 38 11.22 11.57 22.48
CA ALA A 38 11.80 10.58 21.60
C ALA A 38 12.48 9.53 22.49
N LYS A 39 11.71 8.54 22.95
CA LYS A 39 12.27 7.23 23.18
C LYS A 39 12.75 6.77 21.81
N ILE A 40 14.04 6.97 21.56
CA ILE A 40 14.76 6.27 20.51
C ILE A 40 14.71 4.79 20.93
N GLN A 41 13.59 4.15 20.63
CA GLN A 41 13.56 2.70 20.54
C GLN A 41 14.25 2.41 19.21
N THR A 42 15.44 1.85 19.32
CA THR A 42 16.17 1.21 18.23
C THR A 42 15.43 -0.07 17.81
N ASP A 43 14.15 0.06 17.51
CA ASP A 43 13.36 -1.02 16.98
C ASP A 43 13.31 -0.77 15.48
N GLN A 44 14.18 -1.47 14.75
CA GLN A 44 13.93 -1.79 13.35
C GLN A 44 12.75 -2.77 13.25
N SER A 45 11.62 -2.42 13.87
CA SER A 45 10.35 -3.06 13.60
C SER A 45 9.71 -2.27 12.47
N THR A 46 9.69 -2.91 11.32
CA THR A 46 8.77 -2.65 10.21
C THR A 46 7.43 -2.22 10.79
N ASN A 47 7.11 -0.93 10.66
CA ASN A 47 5.91 -0.33 11.22
C ASN A 47 4.70 -0.70 10.33
N THR A 48 4.59 -1.98 9.97
CA THR A 48 3.43 -2.55 9.30
C THR A 48 2.29 -2.53 10.31
N PRO A 49 1.18 -1.83 10.03
CA PRO A 49 0.07 -1.77 10.96
C PRO A 49 -0.44 -3.20 11.20
N LYS A 50 -0.44 -3.62 12.47
CA LYS A 50 -0.91 -4.95 12.87
C LYS A 50 -2.31 -5.21 12.30
N GLY A 51 -2.49 -6.31 11.58
CA GLY A 51 -3.73 -6.69 10.92
C GLY A 51 -3.85 -6.30 9.44
N TYR A 52 -2.77 -5.82 8.82
CA TYR A 52 -2.67 -5.57 7.37
C TYR A 52 -1.40 -6.18 6.77
N GLU A 53 -0.78 -7.15 7.44
CA GLU A 53 0.46 -7.78 6.99
C GLU A 53 0.33 -8.36 5.57
N ASP A 54 -0.84 -8.90 5.25
CA ASP A 54 -1.23 -9.42 3.93
C ASP A 54 -1.23 -8.38 2.81
N VAL A 55 -1.37 -7.09 3.13
CA VAL A 55 -1.29 -5.99 2.15
C VAL A 55 0.15 -5.70 1.74
N PHE A 56 1.12 -6.04 2.60
CA PHE A 56 2.53 -5.69 2.41
C PHE A 56 3.42 -6.90 2.13
N GLU A 57 2.87 -8.11 2.14
CA GLU A 57 3.59 -9.36 1.91
C GLU A 57 2.95 -10.18 0.77
N GLY A 58 3.80 -10.81 -0.06
CA GLY A 58 3.36 -11.65 -1.18
C GLY A 58 2.94 -10.89 -2.43
N ILE A 59 2.41 -11.63 -3.42
CA ILE A 59 1.92 -11.08 -4.71
C ILE A 59 0.44 -10.66 -4.63
N GLY A 60 -0.30 -11.21 -3.66
CA GLY A 60 -1.74 -11.01 -3.52
C GLY A 60 -2.57 -11.85 -4.50
N MET A 61 -3.87 -11.92 -4.24
CA MET A 61 -4.84 -12.62 -5.10
C MET A 61 -6.17 -11.86 -5.07
N LEU A 62 -6.66 -11.46 -6.25
CA LEU A 62 -7.99 -10.87 -6.37
C LEU A 62 -9.04 -11.97 -6.39
N SER A 63 -10.08 -11.86 -5.57
CA SER A 63 -11.17 -12.83 -5.55
C SER A 63 -12.08 -12.68 -6.77
N GLY A 64 -12.55 -13.80 -7.31
CA GLY A 64 -13.48 -13.87 -8.44
C GLY A 64 -12.80 -14.28 -9.75
N ASP A 65 -13.63 -14.70 -10.70
CA ASP A 65 -13.15 -15.14 -12.02
C ASP A 65 -12.98 -13.95 -12.97
N CYS A 66 -11.95 -14.01 -13.81
CA CYS A 66 -11.71 -13.02 -14.85
C CYS A 66 -12.21 -13.54 -16.20
N GLU A 67 -13.26 -12.91 -16.74
CA GLU A 67 -13.77 -13.22 -18.07
C GLU A 67 -13.06 -12.40 -19.15
N ILE A 68 -12.37 -13.09 -20.06
CA ILE A 68 -11.70 -12.47 -21.21
C ILE A 68 -12.59 -12.61 -22.45
N HIS A 69 -13.16 -11.50 -22.92
CA HIS A 69 -14.02 -11.49 -24.11
C HIS A 69 -13.21 -11.32 -25.40
N GLN A 70 -13.42 -12.25 -26.34
CA GLN A 70 -12.85 -12.16 -27.68
C GLN A 70 -13.78 -11.35 -28.60
N LYS A 71 -13.21 -10.66 -29.59
CA LYS A 71 -14.01 -10.03 -30.66
C LYS A 71 -14.68 -11.10 -31.51
N GLU A 72 -15.90 -10.80 -31.96
CA GLU A 72 -16.61 -11.59 -32.97
C GLU A 72 -15.72 -11.67 -34.22
N ASN A 73 -15.31 -12.88 -34.61
CA ASN A 73 -14.36 -13.20 -35.70
C ASN A 73 -12.85 -13.11 -35.39
N ALA A 74 -12.43 -13.08 -34.12
CA ALA A 74 -11.01 -13.17 -33.81
C ALA A 74 -10.43 -14.56 -34.12
N THR A 75 -9.29 -14.60 -34.81
CA THR A 75 -8.60 -15.84 -35.20
C THR A 75 -7.45 -16.16 -34.26
N PRO A 76 -7.33 -17.39 -33.74
CA PRO A 76 -6.18 -17.80 -32.94
C PRO A 76 -4.90 -17.69 -33.78
N THR A 77 -3.88 -17.02 -33.25
CA THR A 77 -2.60 -16.80 -33.93
C THR A 77 -1.48 -17.33 -33.06
N VAL A 78 -0.64 -18.20 -33.61
CA VAL A 78 0.53 -18.74 -32.93
C VAL A 78 1.75 -17.94 -33.34
N HIS A 79 2.37 -17.26 -32.39
CA HIS A 79 3.66 -16.58 -32.59
C HIS A 79 4.81 -17.47 -32.13
N LEU A 80 5.91 -17.45 -32.88
CA LEU A 80 7.14 -18.15 -32.48
C LEU A 80 7.74 -17.53 -31.21
N ALA A 81 8.36 -18.38 -30.39
CA ALA A 81 9.09 -17.95 -29.20
C ALA A 81 10.24 -16.99 -29.58
N ARG A 82 10.35 -15.87 -28.87
CA ARG A 82 11.43 -14.89 -29.08
C ARG A 82 12.76 -15.44 -28.54
N LYS A 83 13.86 -15.10 -29.19
CA LYS A 83 15.20 -15.48 -28.72
C LYS A 83 15.56 -14.71 -27.44
N VAL A 84 15.92 -15.44 -26.39
CA VAL A 84 16.41 -14.88 -25.13
C VAL A 84 17.93 -14.78 -25.15
N PRO A 85 18.52 -13.61 -24.82
CA PRO A 85 19.96 -13.46 -24.66
C PRO A 85 20.53 -14.47 -23.65
N ILE A 86 21.70 -15.03 -23.94
CA ILE A 86 22.29 -16.12 -23.12
C ILE A 86 22.41 -15.72 -21.65
N ALA A 87 22.85 -14.49 -21.37
CA ALA A 87 23.00 -13.95 -20.02
C ALA A 87 21.69 -13.89 -19.20
N MET A 88 20.52 -13.94 -19.86
CA MET A 88 19.22 -13.88 -19.20
C MET A 88 18.53 -15.24 -19.07
N ARG A 89 19.03 -16.29 -19.71
CA ARG A 89 18.33 -17.58 -19.78
C ARG A 89 18.08 -18.18 -18.40
N ASP A 90 19.12 -18.21 -17.56
CA ASP A 90 19.02 -18.81 -16.23
C ASP A 90 18.07 -18.00 -15.33
N LYS A 91 18.14 -16.67 -15.41
CA LYS A 91 17.24 -15.79 -14.66
C LYS A 91 15.78 -16.01 -15.04
N ILE A 92 15.47 -16.06 -16.34
CA ILE A 92 14.10 -16.30 -16.81
C ILE A 92 13.64 -17.70 -16.42
N LYS A 93 14.49 -18.71 -16.56
CA LYS A 93 14.15 -20.08 -16.20
C LYS A 93 13.80 -20.20 -14.71
N ASN A 94 14.62 -19.62 -13.85
CA ASN A 94 14.38 -19.64 -12.40
C ASN A 94 13.09 -18.91 -12.03
N GLU A 95 12.79 -17.78 -12.68
CA GLU A 95 11.54 -17.06 -12.46
C GLU A 95 10.32 -17.86 -12.91
N LEU A 96 10.39 -18.53 -14.06
CA LEU A 96 9.29 -19.39 -14.53
C LEU A 96 9.00 -20.53 -13.55
N VAL A 97 10.05 -21.19 -13.05
CA VAL A 97 9.90 -22.24 -12.02
C VAL A 97 9.28 -21.67 -10.74
N HIS A 98 9.75 -20.49 -10.30
CA HIS A 98 9.21 -19.84 -9.11
C HIS A 98 7.72 -19.49 -9.27
N LEU A 99 7.30 -19.00 -10.44
CA LEU A 99 5.90 -18.69 -10.73
C LEU A 99 5.02 -19.94 -10.81
N GLU A 100 5.54 -21.08 -11.29
CA GLU A 100 4.85 -22.37 -11.23
C GLU A 100 4.71 -22.85 -9.77
N GLU A 101 5.75 -22.72 -8.94
CA GLU A 101 5.70 -23.06 -7.51
C GLU A 101 4.69 -22.21 -6.73
N LEU A 102 4.52 -20.94 -7.13
CA LEU A 102 3.50 -20.04 -6.59
C LEU A 102 2.09 -20.32 -7.13
N GLY A 103 1.93 -21.22 -8.11
CA GLY A 103 0.65 -21.55 -8.74
C GLY A 103 0.07 -20.42 -9.60
N ILE A 104 0.90 -19.47 -10.04
CA ILE A 104 0.47 -18.32 -10.87
C ILE A 104 0.37 -18.71 -12.34
N ILE A 105 1.25 -19.61 -12.78
CA ILE A 105 1.26 -20.16 -14.13
C ILE A 105 1.30 -21.68 -14.06
N GLU A 106 0.85 -22.33 -15.14
CA GLU A 106 0.95 -23.78 -15.30
C GLU A 106 1.44 -24.13 -16.71
N SER A 107 2.20 -25.21 -16.80
CA SER A 107 2.63 -25.78 -18.07
C SER A 107 1.44 -26.45 -18.78
N HIS A 108 0.94 -25.82 -19.85
CA HIS A 108 -0.09 -26.41 -20.70
C HIS A 108 0.54 -27.32 -21.76
N CYS A 109 0.48 -28.63 -21.56
CA CYS A 109 0.84 -29.63 -22.58
C CYS A 109 -0.39 -30.00 -23.42
N SER A 110 -0.50 -29.46 -24.64
CA SER A 110 -1.45 -29.93 -25.65
C SER A 110 -0.78 -30.99 -26.54
N TYR A 111 -1.42 -32.16 -26.70
CA TYR A 111 -1.03 -33.20 -27.67
C TYR A 111 -1.63 -32.94 -29.06
#